data_AF-A0A2H3JHZ7-F1
#
_entry.id   AF-A0A2H3JHZ7-F1
#
_cell.length_a   1.000
_cell.length_b   1.000
_cell.length_c   1.000
_cell.angle_alpha   90.00
_cell.angle_beta   90.00
_cell.angle_gamma   90.00
#
_symmetry.space_group_name_H-M   'P 1'
#
loop_
_entity.id
_entity.type
_entity.pdbx_description
1 polymer ?
#
loop_
_entity_poly.entity_id
_entity_poly.type
_entity_poly.pdbx_seq_one_letter_code
_entity_poly.pdbx_strand_id
1 'polypeptide(L)'
;MPATNPKFRIAICGGGIGGLALAAVLARHEREDSPIEVNLYEGRPEITTFGAGITVWQRTWRVMQLLGIDGQLAEASVRPPNKGIGPGFTYRRGDNDTNPFTYHTVMLPYGSSSMHRADLVGVLKSNIPSRYKIHVSKKLSKYIEIADTDGQIKHIELTFTDGTTAEADILIGADGIKSAVRSTMYDLAHQHECSLDIGRDDCPRCSAATPKWTGMIAYRYLIPTERLKKVNPNHQGLRSTLCVRRFTFEYLDCP
;
A
#
# COMPACT_ATOMS: atom_id res chain seq x y z
N MET A 1 -9.64 32.06 15.60
CA MET A 1 -9.60 32.42 14.16
C MET A 1 -10.86 31.85 13.53
N PRO A 2 -11.58 32.57 12.64
CA PRO A 2 -12.72 32.00 11.96
C PRO A 2 -12.26 30.76 11.18
N ALA A 3 -13.01 29.66 11.27
CA ALA A 3 -12.71 28.44 10.54
C ALA A 3 -12.69 28.77 9.04
N THR A 4 -11.50 28.77 8.43
CA THR A 4 -11.35 28.92 7.00
C THR A 4 -11.95 27.68 6.35
N ASN A 5 -12.91 27.87 5.44
CA ASN A 5 -13.49 26.77 4.70
C ASN A 5 -12.36 26.02 3.97
N PRO A 6 -12.35 24.68 3.97
CA PRO A 6 -11.32 23.92 3.26
C PRO A 6 -11.36 24.28 1.78
N LYS A 7 -10.19 24.48 1.19
CA LYS A 7 -10.05 24.80 -0.23
C LYS A 7 -10.51 23.67 -1.13
N PHE A 8 -10.25 22.43 -0.71
CA PHE A 8 -10.65 21.21 -1.41
C PHE A 8 -11.04 20.12 -0.43
N ARG A 9 -12.07 19.36 -0.78
CA ARG A 9 -12.46 18.07 -0.19
C ARG A 9 -11.82 16.95 -1.02
N ILE A 10 -10.90 16.22 -0.41
CA ILE A 10 -10.15 15.14 -1.05
C ILE A 10 -10.64 13.81 -0.51
N ALA A 11 -11.14 12.94 -1.39
CA ALA A 11 -11.43 11.55 -1.10
C ALA A 11 -10.26 10.65 -1.53
N ILE A 12 -9.69 9.89 -0.61
CA ILE A 12 -8.69 8.86 -0.88
C ILE A 12 -9.34 7.49 -0.69
N CYS A 13 -9.59 6.75 -1.77
CA CYS A 13 -10.16 5.41 -1.68
C CYS A 13 -9.06 4.38 -1.56
N GLY A 14 -8.92 3.75 -0.40
CA GLY A 14 -7.96 2.69 -0.09
C GLY A 14 -7.03 3.03 1.07
N GLY A 15 -7.15 2.31 2.19
CA GLY A 15 -6.29 2.41 3.38
C GLY A 15 -5.03 1.54 3.30
N GLY A 16 -4.53 1.30 2.09
CA GLY A 16 -3.24 0.63 1.88
C GLY A 16 -2.05 1.58 2.09
N ILE A 17 -0.84 1.05 1.89
CA ILE A 17 0.42 1.83 1.98
C ILE A 17 0.35 3.08 1.09
N GLY A 18 -0.18 2.97 -0.14
CA GLY A 18 -0.28 4.10 -1.07
C GLY A 18 -1.18 5.24 -0.55
N GLY A 19 -2.40 4.91 -0.09
CA GLY A 19 -3.35 5.91 0.42
C GLY A 19 -2.89 6.53 1.74
N LEU A 20 -2.32 5.74 2.64
CA LEU A 20 -1.77 6.24 3.90
C LEU A 20 -0.50 7.09 3.69
N ALA A 21 0.37 6.70 2.76
CA ALA A 21 1.53 7.50 2.40
C ALA A 21 1.12 8.84 1.81
N LEU A 22 0.13 8.85 0.92
CA LEU A 22 -0.41 10.10 0.37
C LEU A 22 -1.01 10.98 1.47
N ALA A 23 -1.81 10.41 2.38
CA ALA A 23 -2.38 11.17 3.49
C ALA A 23 -1.28 11.77 4.39
N ALA A 24 -0.20 11.04 4.67
CA ALA A 24 0.96 11.55 5.42
C ALA A 24 1.71 12.65 4.66
N VAL A 25 1.88 12.52 3.34
CA VAL A 25 2.47 13.56 2.48
C VAL A 25 1.62 14.84 2.52
N LEU A 26 0.31 14.70 2.33
CA LEU A 26 -0.63 15.84 2.40
C LEU A 26 -0.56 16.51 3.77
N ALA A 27 -0.56 15.73 4.85
CA ALA A 27 -0.46 16.28 6.21
C ALA A 27 0.85 17.04 6.47
N ARG A 28 1.95 16.59 5.87
CA ARG A 28 3.28 17.22 6.02
C ARG A 28 3.40 18.53 5.25
N HIS A 29 2.72 18.65 4.11
CA HIS A 29 2.89 19.75 3.16
C HIS A 29 1.66 20.67 3.04
N GLU A 30 0.56 20.37 3.73
CA GLU A 30 -0.59 21.27 3.85
C GLU A 30 -0.14 22.62 4.43
N ARG A 31 -0.64 23.71 3.84
CA ARG A 31 -0.39 25.06 4.31
C ARG A 31 -1.54 25.52 5.19
N GLU A 32 -1.22 26.18 6.30
CA GLU A 32 -2.23 26.70 7.24
C GLU A 32 -3.19 27.72 6.59
N ASP A 33 -2.72 28.48 5.59
CA ASP A 33 -3.51 29.47 4.87
C ASP A 33 -4.35 28.89 3.72
N SER A 34 -4.27 27.59 3.48
CA SER A 34 -5.00 26.89 2.43
C SER A 34 -5.34 25.46 2.88
N PRO A 35 -6.19 25.29 3.91
CA PRO A 35 -6.50 23.99 4.47
C PRO A 35 -7.23 23.09 3.47
N ILE A 36 -7.06 21.79 3.62
CA ILE A 36 -7.74 20.75 2.85
C ILE A 36 -8.50 19.82 3.79
N GLU A 37 -9.67 19.35 3.34
CA GLU A 37 -10.40 18.30 4.03
C GLU A 37 -10.04 16.96 3.39
N VAL A 38 -9.50 16.02 4.16
CA VAL A 38 -9.14 14.70 3.66
C VAL A 38 -9.99 13.63 4.33
N ASN A 39 -10.71 12.87 3.50
CA ASN A 39 -11.47 11.69 3.89
C ASN A 39 -10.86 10.45 3.21
N LEU A 40 -10.32 9.54 4.01
CA LEU A 40 -9.79 8.26 3.54
C LEU A 40 -10.83 7.16 3.77
N TYR A 41 -11.14 6.39 2.73
CA TYR A 41 -12.15 5.32 2.77
C TYR A 41 -11.48 3.95 2.57
N GLU A 42 -11.58 3.07 3.56
CA GLU A 42 -11.07 1.70 3.51
C GLU A 42 -12.24 0.70 3.45
N GLY A 43 -12.18 -0.24 2.53
CA GLY A 43 -13.24 -1.23 2.34
C GLY A 43 -13.35 -2.29 3.43
N ARG A 44 -12.26 -2.56 4.15
CA ARG A 44 -12.23 -3.49 5.27
C ARG A 44 -12.68 -2.80 6.58
N PRO A 45 -13.15 -3.56 7.58
CA PRO A 45 -13.53 -3.03 8.89
C PRO A 45 -12.35 -2.48 9.70
N GLU A 46 -11.12 -2.75 9.26
CA GLU A 46 -9.91 -2.20 9.83
C GLU A 46 -8.87 -1.94 8.72
N ILE A 47 -7.98 -0.97 8.96
CA ILE A 47 -6.78 -0.80 8.15
C ILE A 47 -5.88 -2.02 8.42
N THR A 48 -5.97 -3.01 7.52
CA THR A 48 -5.34 -4.31 7.79
C THR A 48 -3.83 -4.21 7.98
N THR A 49 -3.41 -4.68 9.15
CA THR A 49 -2.04 -4.93 9.59
C THR A 49 -1.56 -6.33 9.22
N PHE A 50 -2.48 -7.26 8.94
CA PHE A 50 -2.16 -8.62 8.48
C PHE A 50 -1.34 -8.59 7.18
N GLY A 51 -0.15 -9.19 7.19
CA GLY A 51 0.69 -9.14 6.01
C GLY A 51 2.00 -9.91 6.09
N ALA A 52 2.57 -10.11 4.90
CA ALA A 52 3.94 -10.60 4.72
C ALA A 52 4.97 -9.61 5.29
N GLY A 53 6.21 -10.07 5.43
CA GLY A 53 7.34 -9.14 5.46
C GLY A 53 7.36 -8.31 4.18
N ILE A 54 7.65 -7.01 4.32
CA ILE A 54 7.91 -6.10 3.20
C ILE A 54 9.36 -5.65 3.29
N THR A 55 10.01 -5.47 2.15
CA THR A 55 11.35 -4.89 2.07
C THR A 55 11.25 -3.47 1.54
N VAL A 56 11.80 -2.54 2.32
CA VAL A 56 11.95 -1.13 1.95
C VAL A 56 13.37 -0.94 1.40
N TRP A 57 13.45 -0.50 0.14
CA TRP A 57 14.71 -0.24 -0.55
C TRP A 57 15.09 1.24 -0.44
N GLN A 58 16.33 1.57 -0.81
CA GLN A 58 16.87 2.94 -0.78
C GLN A 58 15.91 3.99 -1.35
N ARG A 59 15.30 3.74 -2.51
CA ARG A 59 14.39 4.70 -3.15
C ARG A 59 13.17 5.01 -2.26
N THR A 60 12.53 3.97 -1.75
CA THR A 60 11.40 4.13 -0.83
C THR A 60 11.85 4.76 0.48
N TRP A 61 13.02 4.36 1.01
CA TRP A 61 13.57 4.95 2.23
C TRP A 61 13.81 6.45 2.09
N ARG A 62 14.30 6.89 0.92
CA ARG A 62 14.51 8.32 0.64
C ARG A 62 13.20 9.11 0.70
N VAL A 63 12.08 8.54 0.26
CA VAL A 63 10.76 9.18 0.41
C VAL A 63 10.41 9.32 1.89
N MET A 64 10.68 8.31 2.71
CA MET A 64 10.42 8.34 4.16
C MET A 64 11.28 9.39 4.87
N GLN A 65 12.52 9.60 4.43
CA GLN A 65 13.39 10.68 4.90
C GLN A 65 12.85 12.07 4.55
N LEU A 66 12.34 12.25 3.33
CA LEU A 66 11.75 13.51 2.91
C LEU A 66 10.48 13.84 3.73
N LEU A 67 9.76 12.81 4.17
CA LEU A 67 8.62 12.94 5.07
C LEU A 67 9.03 13.13 6.54
N GLY A 68 10.29 12.88 6.90
CA GLY A 68 10.78 12.96 8.28
C GLY A 68 10.32 11.81 9.18
N ILE A 69 9.93 10.68 8.59
CA ILE A 69 9.41 9.50 9.32
C ILE A 69 10.36 8.30 9.30
N ASP A 70 11.56 8.48 8.73
CA ASP A 70 12.55 7.42 8.59
C ASP A 70 13.09 6.92 9.95
N GLY A 71 13.12 7.77 10.98
CA GLY A 71 13.48 7.34 12.34
C GLY A 71 12.50 6.32 12.91
N GLN A 72 11.19 6.60 12.85
CA GLN A 72 10.13 5.67 13.27
C GLN A 72 10.18 4.38 12.45
N LEU A 73 10.44 4.50 11.15
CA LEU A 73 10.56 3.36 10.26
C LEU A 73 11.80 2.48 10.57
N ALA A 74 12.91 3.11 10.99
CA ALA A 74 14.11 2.42 11.41
C ALA A 74 13.87 1.59 12.67
N GLU A 75 13.13 2.11 13.64
CA GLU A 75 12.74 1.40 14.87
C GLU A 75 11.83 0.19 14.58
N ALA A 76 10.95 0.32 13.59
CA ALA A 76 10.07 -0.75 13.13
C ALA A 76 10.78 -1.80 12.24
N SER A 77 12.00 -1.54 11.78
CA SER A 77 12.72 -2.43 10.88
C SER A 77 13.51 -3.52 11.62
N VAL A 78 13.64 -4.71 11.01
CA VAL A 78 14.48 -5.79 11.56
C VAL A 78 15.94 -5.35 11.59
N ARG A 79 16.36 -4.64 10.55
CA ARG A 79 17.67 -3.99 10.47
C ARG A 79 17.45 -2.62 9.84
N PRO A 80 17.80 -1.55 10.55
CA PRO A 80 17.72 -0.22 9.97
C PRO A 80 18.74 -0.11 8.82
N PRO A 81 18.43 0.70 7.82
CA PRO A 81 19.31 0.89 6.69
C PRO A 81 20.69 1.39 7.13
N ASN A 82 21.74 0.74 6.66
CA ASN A 82 23.10 1.26 6.76
C ASN A 82 23.42 2.04 5.48
N LYS A 83 23.89 3.29 5.57
CA LYS A 83 24.28 4.09 4.38
C LYS A 83 25.35 3.41 3.51
N GLY A 84 26.05 2.41 4.02
CA GLY A 84 26.97 1.56 3.26
C GLY A 84 26.30 0.56 2.31
N ILE A 85 27.14 -0.26 1.68
CA ILE A 85 26.69 -1.34 0.79
C ILE A 85 26.37 -2.58 1.64
N GLY A 86 25.19 -3.16 1.44
CA GLY A 86 24.75 -4.38 2.12
C GLY A 86 24.10 -5.38 1.15
N PRO A 87 23.89 -6.64 1.59
CA PRO A 87 23.26 -7.66 0.75
C PRO A 87 21.77 -7.34 0.51
N GLY A 88 21.37 -7.41 -0.75
CA GLY A 88 19.97 -7.30 -1.20
C GLY A 88 19.35 -8.67 -1.43
N PHE A 89 19.79 -9.35 -2.48
CA PHE A 89 19.33 -10.70 -2.84
C PHE A 89 20.51 -11.63 -3.11
N THR A 90 20.36 -12.89 -2.74
CA THR A 90 21.34 -13.94 -3.05
C THR A 90 20.71 -14.95 -4.00
N TYR A 91 21.28 -15.10 -5.19
CA TYR A 91 20.88 -16.08 -6.19
C TYR A 91 21.64 -17.39 -5.97
N ARG A 92 20.89 -18.48 -5.87
CA ARG A 92 21.42 -19.82 -5.61
C ARG A 92 20.79 -20.81 -6.57
N ARG A 93 21.54 -21.86 -6.90
CA ARG A 93 21.01 -22.99 -7.66
C ARG A 93 20.06 -23.80 -6.77
N GLY A 94 18.86 -24.09 -7.28
CA GLY A 94 17.80 -24.77 -6.52
C GLY A 94 17.65 -26.26 -6.82
N ASP A 95 18.48 -26.81 -7.71
CA ASP A 95 18.38 -28.18 -8.25
C ASP A 95 19.53 -29.10 -7.77
N ASN A 96 20.25 -28.69 -6.71
CA ASN A 96 21.38 -29.45 -6.18
C ASN A 96 21.42 -29.43 -4.66
N ASP A 97 20.99 -30.54 -4.08
CA ASP A 97 20.86 -30.71 -2.63
C ASP A 97 22.21 -31.00 -1.95
N THR A 98 23.23 -31.43 -2.70
CA THR A 98 24.51 -31.88 -2.14
C THR A 98 25.62 -30.84 -2.24
N ASN A 99 25.57 -29.96 -3.24
CA ASN A 99 26.54 -28.87 -3.39
C ASN A 99 25.85 -27.50 -3.55
N PRO A 100 25.51 -26.82 -2.44
CA PRO A 100 24.88 -25.50 -2.46
C PRO A 100 25.76 -24.46 -3.16
N PHE A 101 25.37 -24.05 -4.37
CA PHE A 101 26.11 -23.05 -5.15
C PHE A 101 25.42 -21.68 -5.10
N THR A 102 26.14 -20.67 -4.63
CA THR A 102 25.72 -19.26 -4.71
C THR A 102 26.28 -18.67 -5.99
N TYR A 103 25.41 -18.34 -6.94
CA TYR A 103 25.81 -17.73 -8.20
C TYR A 103 26.24 -16.27 -8.00
N HIS A 104 25.43 -15.52 -7.25
CA HIS A 104 25.66 -14.09 -7.08
C HIS A 104 24.95 -13.57 -5.83
N THR A 105 25.55 -12.58 -5.17
CA THR A 105 24.86 -11.77 -4.16
C THR A 105 24.83 -10.34 -4.64
N VAL A 106 23.62 -9.82 -4.85
CA VAL A 106 23.41 -8.42 -5.22
C VAL A 106 23.70 -7.56 -4.00
N MET A 107 24.68 -6.68 -4.15
CA MET A 107 25.08 -5.73 -3.13
C MET A 107 24.47 -4.37 -3.45
N LEU A 108 23.70 -3.80 -2.53
CA LEU A 108 22.94 -2.57 -2.73
C LEU A 108 23.30 -1.54 -1.66
N PRO A 109 23.35 -0.24 -2.00
CA PRO A 109 23.34 0.80 -0.97
C PRO A 109 22.12 0.63 -0.07
N TYR A 110 22.27 0.78 1.24
CA TYR A 110 21.21 0.54 2.23
C TYR A 110 20.78 -0.92 2.41
N GLY A 111 21.34 -1.86 1.63
CA GLY A 111 20.99 -3.27 1.68
C GLY A 111 19.48 -3.52 1.51
N SER A 112 18.97 -4.53 2.22
CA SER A 112 17.54 -4.81 2.34
C SER A 112 17.06 -4.48 3.77
N SER A 113 16.18 -3.48 3.90
CA SER A 113 15.55 -3.15 5.19
C SER A 113 14.16 -3.76 5.22
N SER A 114 14.05 -4.94 5.82
CA SER A 114 12.79 -5.66 5.91
C SER A 114 12.09 -5.44 7.25
N MET A 115 10.76 -5.43 7.21
CA MET A 115 9.90 -5.18 8.37
C MET A 115 8.54 -5.86 8.17
N HIS A 116 7.74 -5.93 9.23
CA HIS A 116 6.37 -6.40 9.08
C HIS A 116 5.53 -5.32 8.39
N ARG A 117 4.66 -5.70 7.45
CA ARG A 117 3.78 -4.75 6.74
C ARG A 117 2.93 -3.91 7.71
N ALA A 118 2.48 -4.51 8.82
CA ALA A 118 1.76 -3.81 9.88
C ALA A 118 2.52 -2.59 10.41
N ASP A 119 3.83 -2.72 10.57
CA ASP A 119 4.65 -1.72 11.23
C ASP A 119 4.80 -0.49 10.32
N LEU A 120 5.07 -0.70 9.02
CA LEU A 120 5.05 0.37 8.02
C LEU A 120 3.69 1.09 7.99
N VAL A 121 2.60 0.33 7.98
CA VAL A 121 1.23 0.87 8.01
C VAL A 121 0.99 1.68 9.29
N GLY A 122 1.45 1.19 10.44
CA GLY A 122 1.37 1.85 11.74
C GLY A 122 2.13 3.18 11.76
N VAL A 123 3.38 3.18 11.28
CA VAL A 123 4.19 4.39 11.14
C VAL A 123 3.47 5.41 10.26
N LEU A 124 3.02 5.02 9.06
CA LEU A 124 2.29 5.94 8.17
C LEU A 124 1.03 6.51 8.82
N LYS A 125 0.21 5.64 9.45
CA LYS A 125 -1.04 6.05 10.11
C LYS A 125 -0.79 7.00 11.29
N SER A 126 0.28 6.79 12.06
CA SER A 126 0.61 7.65 13.21
C SER A 126 1.03 9.07 12.81
N ASN A 127 1.43 9.27 11.55
CA ASN A 127 1.78 10.57 10.99
C ASN A 127 0.61 11.22 10.22
N ILE A 128 -0.61 10.68 10.33
CA ILE A 128 -1.83 11.29 9.82
C ILE A 128 -2.53 12.04 10.97
N PRO A 129 -2.85 13.33 10.81
CA PRO A 129 -3.49 14.11 11.85
C PRO A 129 -4.95 13.69 12.05
N SER A 130 -5.46 13.79 13.27
CA SER A 130 -6.84 13.40 13.63
C SER A 130 -7.96 14.19 12.91
N ARG A 131 -7.60 15.33 12.30
CA ARG A 131 -8.50 16.10 11.44
C ARG A 131 -8.83 15.38 10.13
N TYR A 132 -7.89 14.59 9.60
CA TYR A 132 -8.16 13.72 8.45
C TYR A 132 -9.00 12.53 8.92
N LYS A 133 -10.15 12.33 8.28
CA LYS A 133 -11.08 11.29 8.69
C LYS A 133 -10.77 9.99 7.95
N ILE A 134 -10.71 8.90 8.72
CA ILE A 134 -10.51 7.56 8.19
C ILE A 134 -11.81 6.80 8.44
N HIS A 135 -12.46 6.40 7.36
CA HIS A 135 -13.71 5.64 7.35
C HIS A 135 -13.41 4.21 6.95
N VAL A 136 -13.71 3.27 7.85
CA VAL A 136 -13.58 1.82 7.60
C VAL A 136 -14.92 1.23 7.16
N SER A 137 -14.91 0.03 6.60
CA SER A 137 -16.09 -0.61 5.99
C SER A 137 -16.73 0.22 4.86
N LYS A 138 -15.96 1.13 4.26
CA LYS A 138 -16.38 2.00 3.15
C LYS A 138 -15.70 1.57 1.87
N LYS A 139 -16.20 0.48 1.28
CA LYS A 139 -15.70 0.01 -0.01
C LYS A 139 -16.39 0.81 -1.11
N LEU A 140 -15.62 1.56 -1.90
CA LEU A 140 -16.15 2.27 -3.06
C LEU A 140 -16.72 1.26 -4.06
N SER A 141 -17.94 1.52 -4.53
CA SER A 141 -18.58 0.76 -5.60
C SER A 141 -18.40 1.45 -6.95
N LYS A 142 -18.68 2.75 -7.01
CA LYS A 142 -18.57 3.60 -8.21
C LYS A 142 -18.51 5.07 -7.80
N TYR A 143 -18.19 5.94 -8.75
CA TYR A 143 -18.35 7.38 -8.61
C TYR A 143 -18.98 7.96 -9.87
N ILE A 144 -19.53 9.17 -9.76
CA ILE A 144 -20.01 9.97 -10.89
C ILE A 144 -19.51 11.40 -10.75
N GLU A 145 -19.37 12.08 -11.89
CA GLU A 145 -19.05 13.50 -11.95
C GLU A 145 -20.37 14.28 -12.04
N ILE A 146 -20.56 15.20 -11.10
CA ILE A 146 -21.75 16.07 -11.06
C ILE A 146 -21.37 17.41 -11.68
N ALA A 147 -22.00 17.75 -12.79
CA ALA A 147 -21.83 19.02 -13.46
C ALA A 147 -22.76 20.12 -12.89
N ASP A 148 -22.34 21.38 -13.01
CA ASP A 148 -23.19 22.54 -12.82
C ASP A 148 -24.06 22.83 -14.05
N THR A 149 -24.79 23.96 -14.02
CA THR A 149 -25.68 24.37 -15.11
C THR A 149 -24.94 24.70 -16.42
N ASP A 150 -23.65 25.01 -16.34
CA ASP A 150 -22.80 25.35 -17.48
C ASP A 150 -22.04 24.12 -18.01
N GLY A 151 -22.30 22.94 -17.44
CA GLY A 151 -21.69 21.67 -17.82
C GLY A 151 -20.30 21.45 -17.20
N GLN A 152 -19.86 22.30 -16.28
CA GLN A 152 -18.57 22.14 -15.60
C GLN A 152 -18.70 21.24 -14.39
N ILE A 153 -17.71 20.37 -14.18
CA ILE A 153 -17.70 19.46 -13.02
C ILE A 153 -17.67 20.29 -11.73
N LYS A 154 -18.74 20.20 -10.96
CA LYS A 154 -18.92 20.85 -9.67
C LYS A 154 -18.30 20.03 -8.54
N HIS A 155 -18.55 18.72 -8.53
CA HIS A 155 -17.98 17.79 -7.57
C HIS A 155 -18.12 16.33 -8.06
N ILE A 156 -17.51 15.40 -7.32
CA ILE A 156 -17.57 13.97 -7.53
C ILE A 156 -18.44 13.36 -6.43
N GLU A 157 -19.45 12.58 -6.81
CA GLU A 157 -20.26 11.80 -5.87
C GLU A 157 -19.77 10.35 -5.84
N LEU A 158 -19.44 9.86 -4.65
CA LEU A 158 -18.98 8.50 -4.38
C LEU A 158 -20.15 7.67 -3.87
N THR A 159 -20.34 6.46 -4.40
CA THR A 159 -21.29 5.47 -3.86
C THR A 159 -20.52 4.28 -3.27
N PHE A 160 -20.78 3.97 -2.01
CA PHE A 160 -20.18 2.82 -1.32
C PHE A 160 -21.07 1.58 -1.38
N THR A 161 -20.49 0.40 -1.14
CA THR A 161 -21.23 -0.88 -1.18
C THR A 161 -22.28 -1.03 -0.08
N ASP A 162 -22.24 -0.20 0.96
CA ASP A 162 -23.27 -0.15 2.02
C ASP A 162 -24.45 0.78 1.64
N GLY A 163 -24.45 1.35 0.43
CA GLY A 163 -25.48 2.27 -0.05
C GLY A 163 -25.30 3.72 0.39
N THR A 164 -24.31 4.02 1.25
CA THR A 164 -24.02 5.40 1.63
C THR A 164 -23.27 6.14 0.52
N THR A 165 -23.31 7.47 0.58
CA THR A 165 -22.64 8.35 -0.37
C THR A 165 -21.71 9.35 0.34
N ALA A 166 -20.79 9.92 -0.43
CA ALA A 166 -19.96 11.04 -0.01
C ALA A 166 -19.65 11.93 -1.22
N GLU A 167 -19.32 13.19 -0.98
CA GLU A 167 -18.89 14.14 -2.00
C GLU A 167 -17.40 14.47 -1.86
N ALA A 168 -16.74 14.74 -2.97
CA ALA A 168 -15.38 15.25 -3.00
C ALA A 168 -15.15 16.17 -4.21
N ASP A 169 -14.20 17.09 -4.08
CA ASP A 169 -13.72 17.90 -5.21
C ASP A 169 -12.59 17.18 -5.95
N ILE A 170 -11.84 16.32 -5.24
CA ILE A 170 -10.76 15.49 -5.79
C ILE A 170 -10.94 14.04 -5.30
N LEU A 171 -10.96 13.09 -6.24
CA LEU A 171 -10.96 11.65 -5.95
C LEU A 171 -9.61 11.03 -6.31
N ILE A 172 -9.05 10.25 -5.38
CA ILE A 172 -7.77 9.55 -5.56
C ILE A 172 -7.96 8.06 -5.34
N GLY A 173 -7.69 7.28 -6.39
CA GLY A 173 -7.73 5.81 -6.36
C GLY A 173 -6.45 5.20 -5.78
N ALA A 174 -6.51 4.75 -4.54
CA ALA A 174 -5.46 3.99 -3.83
C ALA A 174 -5.96 2.59 -3.40
N ASP A 175 -6.99 2.08 -4.08
CA ASP A 175 -7.82 0.91 -3.77
C ASP A 175 -7.31 -0.40 -4.41
N GLY A 176 -6.04 -0.40 -4.83
CA GLY A 176 -5.28 -1.60 -5.14
C GLY A 176 -5.59 -2.26 -6.49
N ILE A 177 -5.26 -3.54 -6.59
CA ILE A 177 -5.28 -4.26 -7.88
C ILE A 177 -6.70 -4.40 -8.44
N LYS A 178 -7.75 -4.47 -7.60
CA LYS A 178 -9.16 -4.51 -8.02
C LYS A 178 -9.85 -3.16 -7.80
N SER A 179 -9.17 -2.08 -8.21
CA SER A 179 -9.61 -0.70 -8.03
C SER A 179 -10.95 -0.42 -8.73
N ALA A 180 -11.93 0.04 -7.97
CA ALA A 180 -13.19 0.56 -8.50
C ALA A 180 -12.97 1.90 -9.18
N VAL A 181 -12.10 2.75 -8.63
CA VAL A 181 -11.75 4.05 -9.24
C VAL A 181 -11.19 3.85 -10.65
N ARG A 182 -10.22 2.95 -10.82
CA ARG A 182 -9.65 2.64 -12.13
C ARG A 182 -10.70 2.04 -13.06
N SER A 183 -11.59 1.17 -12.57
CA SER A 183 -12.64 0.60 -13.42
C SER A 183 -13.54 1.69 -13.99
N THR A 184 -14.13 2.51 -13.11
CA THR A 184 -15.04 3.59 -13.51
C THR A 184 -14.37 4.62 -14.41
N MET A 185 -13.12 5.00 -14.14
CA MET A 185 -12.36 5.91 -15.00
C MET A 185 -12.24 5.39 -16.43
N TYR A 186 -11.95 4.09 -16.60
CA TYR A 186 -11.86 3.48 -17.92
C TYR A 186 -13.23 3.25 -18.57
N ASP A 187 -14.29 3.05 -17.78
CA ASP A 187 -15.66 2.95 -18.31
C ASP A 187 -16.10 4.30 -18.90
N LEU A 188 -15.84 5.41 -18.20
CA LEU A 188 -16.08 6.77 -18.69
C LEU A 188 -15.22 7.06 -19.93
N ALA A 189 -13.92 6.78 -19.88
CA ALA A 189 -13.04 6.99 -21.03
C ALA A 189 -13.47 6.17 -22.25
N HIS A 190 -13.99 4.94 -22.07
CA HIS A 190 -14.53 4.13 -23.16
C HIS A 190 -15.74 4.80 -23.81
N GLN A 191 -16.68 5.31 -23.01
CA GLN A 191 -17.88 5.99 -23.52
C GLN A 191 -17.56 7.24 -24.34
N HIS A 192 -16.54 8.00 -23.95
CA HIS A 192 -16.21 9.27 -24.61
C HIS A 192 -15.21 9.13 -25.76
N GLU A 193 -14.28 8.17 -25.70
CA GLU A 193 -13.11 8.15 -26.57
C GLU A 193 -12.97 6.87 -27.40
N CYS A 194 -13.77 5.83 -27.15
CA CYS A 194 -13.75 4.61 -27.95
C CYS A 194 -14.92 4.57 -28.94
N SER A 195 -14.60 4.58 -30.23
CA SER A 195 -15.57 4.57 -31.33
C SER A 195 -16.05 3.16 -31.73
N LEU A 196 -15.61 2.14 -31.00
CA LEU A 196 -15.87 0.74 -31.34
C LEU A 196 -17.16 0.28 -30.65
N ASP A 197 -18.08 -0.31 -31.42
CA ASP A 197 -19.29 -0.99 -30.92
C ASP A 197 -18.93 -2.35 -30.28
N ILE A 198 -18.02 -2.29 -29.30
CA ILE A 198 -17.55 -3.44 -28.54
C ILE A 198 -17.62 -3.10 -27.04
N GLY A 199 -17.80 -4.15 -26.25
CA GLY A 199 -17.75 -4.02 -24.79
C GLY A 199 -16.40 -3.49 -24.32
N ARG A 200 -16.41 -2.79 -23.18
CA ARG A 200 -15.20 -2.24 -22.54
C ARG A 200 -14.13 -3.32 -22.26
N ASP A 201 -14.56 -4.54 -21.95
CA ASP A 201 -13.65 -5.67 -21.70
C ASP A 201 -13.03 -6.26 -22.97
N ASP A 202 -13.65 -6.05 -24.12
CA ASP A 202 -13.13 -6.45 -25.44
C ASP A 202 -12.33 -5.33 -26.11
N CYS A 203 -12.41 -4.11 -25.58
CA CYS A 203 -11.67 -2.95 -26.07
C CYS A 203 -10.16 -3.12 -25.81
N PRO A 204 -9.30 -3.08 -26.85
CA PRO A 204 -7.85 -3.24 -26.68
C PRO A 204 -7.21 -2.23 -25.71
N ARG A 205 -7.77 -1.03 -25.66
CA ARG A 205 -7.33 0.04 -24.75
C ARG A 205 -7.86 -0.18 -23.33
N CYS A 206 -9.16 -0.43 -23.18
CA CYS A 206 -9.82 -0.38 -21.87
C CYS A 206 -9.70 -1.69 -21.10
N SER A 207 -9.59 -2.83 -21.79
CA SER A 207 -9.34 -4.14 -21.18
C SER A 207 -8.04 -4.20 -20.36
N ALA A 208 -7.09 -3.30 -20.62
CA ALA A 208 -5.85 -3.16 -19.86
C ALA A 208 -6.08 -2.79 -18.38
N ALA A 209 -7.23 -2.21 -18.03
CA ALA A 209 -7.58 -1.87 -16.66
C ALA A 209 -7.93 -3.10 -15.80
N THR A 210 -8.27 -4.23 -16.44
CA THR A 210 -8.64 -5.49 -15.80
C THR A 210 -7.38 -6.31 -15.49
N PRO A 211 -7.13 -6.65 -14.21
CA PRO A 211 -6.01 -7.52 -13.85
C PRO A 211 -6.11 -8.89 -14.52
N LYS A 212 -4.99 -9.40 -15.03
CA LYS A 212 -4.91 -10.73 -15.66
C LYS A 212 -4.08 -11.67 -14.80
N TRP A 213 -4.45 -12.95 -14.80
CA TRP A 213 -3.65 -13.98 -14.16
C TRP A 213 -2.32 -14.15 -14.89
N THR A 214 -1.23 -14.24 -14.14
CA THR A 214 0.13 -14.31 -14.70
C THR A 214 0.54 -15.71 -15.13
N GLY A 215 -0.28 -16.73 -14.88
CA GLY A 215 0.10 -18.13 -15.07
C GLY A 215 0.97 -18.70 -13.93
N MET A 216 1.31 -17.91 -12.91
CA MET A 216 2.24 -18.29 -11.85
C MET A 216 1.55 -18.33 -10.48
N ILE A 217 1.95 -19.30 -9.66
CA ILE A 217 1.52 -19.47 -8.26
C ILE A 217 2.77 -19.51 -7.39
N ALA A 218 2.73 -18.81 -6.25
CA ALA A 218 3.79 -18.82 -5.25
C ALA A 218 3.27 -19.39 -3.92
N TYR A 219 3.92 -20.45 -3.44
CA TYR A 219 3.62 -21.04 -2.14
C TYR A 219 4.26 -20.22 -1.02
N ARG A 220 3.52 -20.00 0.08
CA ARG A 220 4.00 -19.26 1.26
C ARG A 220 3.77 -20.09 2.50
N TYR A 221 4.83 -20.34 3.26
CA TYR A 221 4.78 -21.09 4.52
C TYR A 221 5.87 -20.59 5.46
N LEU A 222 5.69 -20.79 6.77
CA LEU A 222 6.69 -20.49 7.80
C LEU A 222 7.29 -21.80 8.30
N ILE A 223 8.61 -21.94 8.21
CA ILE A 223 9.32 -23.10 8.75
C ILE A 223 9.88 -22.71 10.12
N PRO A 224 9.51 -23.42 11.21
CA PRO A 224 10.11 -23.17 12.52
C PRO A 224 11.64 -23.34 12.47
N THR A 225 12.37 -22.37 13.04
CA THR A 225 13.84 -22.34 13.07
C THR A 225 14.43 -23.65 13.59
N GLU A 226 13.84 -24.21 14.65
CA GLU A 226 14.29 -25.49 15.24
C GLU A 226 14.16 -26.68 14.29
N ARG A 227 13.10 -26.72 13.46
CA ARG A 227 12.94 -27.79 12.46
C ARG A 227 13.97 -27.63 11.34
N LEU A 228 14.21 -26.41 10.88
CA LEU A 228 15.23 -26.13 9.87
C LEU A 228 16.63 -26.48 10.37
N LYS A 229 16.95 -26.13 11.62
CA LYS A 229 18.24 -26.40 12.26
C LYS A 229 18.51 -27.89 12.42
N LYS A 230 17.49 -28.71 12.71
CA LYS A 230 17.62 -30.18 12.77
C LYS A 230 18.01 -30.80 11.42
N VAL A 231 17.49 -30.25 10.32
CA VAL A 231 17.77 -30.77 8.96
C VAL A 231 19.08 -30.22 8.41
N ASN A 232 19.34 -28.93 8.61
CA ASN A 232 20.56 -28.28 8.13
C ASN A 232 21.00 -27.19 9.13
N PRO A 233 21.89 -27.53 10.09
CA PRO A 233 22.39 -26.59 11.10
C PRO A 233 23.15 -25.39 10.53
N ASN A 234 23.69 -25.54 9.31
CA ASN A 234 24.45 -24.52 8.60
C ASN A 234 23.59 -23.74 7.59
N HIS A 235 22.28 -23.93 7.58
CA HIS A 235 21.39 -23.28 6.64
C HIS A 235 21.46 -21.75 6.78
N GLN A 236 21.68 -21.02 5.69
CA GLN A 236 21.84 -19.56 5.72
C GLN A 236 20.61 -18.83 6.26
N GLY A 237 19.41 -19.38 6.05
CA GLY A 237 18.17 -18.85 6.63
C GLY A 237 18.15 -18.81 8.17
N LEU A 238 19.05 -19.53 8.85
CA LEU A 238 19.23 -19.43 10.30
C LEU A 238 20.05 -18.20 10.72
N ARG A 239 20.83 -17.62 9.80
CA ARG A 239 21.72 -16.46 10.01
C ARG A 239 21.13 -15.16 9.44
N SER A 240 20.13 -15.28 8.57
CA SER A 240 19.50 -14.18 7.86
C SER A 240 18.05 -14.02 8.31
N THR A 241 17.78 -12.97 9.08
CA THR A 241 16.42 -12.65 9.50
C THR A 241 15.76 -11.71 8.49
N LEU A 242 14.81 -12.23 7.72
CA LEU A 242 14.08 -11.44 6.72
C LEU A 242 12.90 -10.66 7.31
N CYS A 243 12.27 -11.14 8.38
CA CYS A 243 11.19 -10.42 9.07
C CYS A 243 11.10 -10.93 10.50
N VAL A 244 11.00 -10.05 11.47
CA VAL A 244 10.70 -10.39 12.87
C VAL A 244 9.36 -9.76 13.18
N ARG A 245 8.40 -10.57 13.64
CA ARG A 245 7.25 -10.03 14.37
C ARG A 245 7.61 -10.10 15.85
N ARG A 246 7.68 -8.96 16.54
CA ARG A 246 7.67 -8.96 18.01
C ARG A 246 6.30 -9.48 18.43
N PHE A 247 6.21 -10.77 18.73
CA PHE A 247 5.07 -11.30 19.45
C PHE A 247 5.30 -10.95 20.92
N THR A 248 4.58 -9.97 21.45
CA THR A 248 4.16 -10.05 22.84
C THR A 248 3.14 -11.18 22.89
N PHE A 249 3.57 -12.36 23.34
CA PHE A 249 2.64 -13.40 23.72
C PHE A 249 1.90 -12.90 24.96
N GLU A 250 0.78 -12.21 24.77
CA GLU A 250 -0.30 -12.37 25.74
C GLU A 250 -0.86 -13.76 25.46
N TYR A 251 -0.60 -14.68 26.39
CA TYR A 251 -1.31 -15.93 26.46
C TYR A 251 -2.79 -15.58 26.61
N LEU A 252 -3.52 -15.57 25.51
CA LEU A 252 -4.96 -15.77 25.56
C LEU A 252 -5.15 -17.26 25.86
N ASP A 253 -5.15 -17.58 27.15
CA ASP A 253 -5.79 -18.79 27.63
C ASP A 253 -7.26 -18.68 27.21
N CYS A 254 -7.62 -19.47 26.19
CA CYS A 254 -9.00 -19.68 25.80
C CYS A 254 -9.37 -21.11 26.25
N PRO A 255 -10.54 -21.28 26.91
CA PRO A 255 -10.90 -22.50 27.66
C PRO A 255 -11.09 -23.76 26.80
#